data_AF-A0A193GMK4-F1
#
_entry.id   AF-A0A193GMK4-F1
#
_cell.length_a   1.000
_cell.length_b   1.000
_cell.length_c   1.000
_cell.angle_alpha   90.00
_cell.angle_beta   90.00
_cell.angle_gamma   90.00
#
_symmetry.space_group_name_H-M   'P 1'
#
loop_
_entity.id
_entity.type
_entity.pdbx_description
1 polymer ?
#
loop_
_entity_poly.entity_id
_entity_poly.type
_entity_poly.pdbx_seq_one_letter_code
_entity_poly.pdbx_strand_id
1 'polypeptide(L)'
;MADRTVQFQRAVDFLSERQARGPIAQRIGLPLHAGVSLPTGAHTAQANTLGLRALVRGVASATKQAFRARLAEFSEDSERISTEFFFAQSNRLSGAEQVALFMEGRESGAVAHAAARQPTVPRELQNALLEHGFHHTEAMRALAANPSTHPQTLLPLASHPIRDVRIAVASHIGPRMRIEEKALEADKQLVFNTLIEQYEDGYGPFIIPVCKDLEQLRWVFDRSTLTPATASLFTENPYASNDILLSVLGSNTIGLLPGGPGVKERARALVNNRLGDLGPTL
;
A
#
# COMPACT_ATOMS: atom_id res chain seq x y z
N MET A 1 -6.83 -31.81 44.40
CA MET A 1 -7.75 -31.29 43.37
C MET A 1 -8.37 -30.01 43.91
N ALA A 2 -8.05 -28.86 43.32
CA ALA A 2 -8.73 -27.60 43.57
C ALA A 2 -9.09 -27.03 42.21
N ASP A 3 -10.39 -26.89 41.98
CA ASP A 3 -10.98 -26.45 40.71
C ASP A 3 -10.59 -24.99 40.44
N ARG A 4 -9.76 -24.78 39.40
CA ARG A 4 -9.34 -23.43 38.98
C ARG A 4 -10.33 -22.93 37.94
N THR A 5 -11.35 -22.24 38.41
CA THR A 5 -12.34 -21.57 37.56
C THR A 5 -11.71 -20.37 36.86
N VAL A 6 -11.65 -20.44 35.53
CA VAL A 6 -11.27 -19.31 34.66
C VAL A 6 -12.48 -18.38 34.58
N GLN A 7 -12.35 -17.15 35.10
CA GLN A 7 -13.39 -16.14 34.93
C GLN A 7 -13.06 -15.25 33.73
N PHE A 8 -14.01 -15.18 32.79
CA PHE A 8 -13.96 -14.29 31.65
C PHE A 8 -14.75 -13.02 31.99
N GLN A 9 -14.08 -11.87 31.97
CA GLN A 9 -14.72 -10.58 32.15
C GLN A 9 -15.13 -10.03 30.77
N ARG A 10 -16.28 -9.35 30.69
CA ARG A 10 -16.74 -8.75 29.44
C ARG A 10 -15.84 -7.57 29.11
N ALA A 11 -15.57 -7.36 27.82
CA ALA A 11 -14.69 -6.30 27.34
C ALA A 11 -15.08 -4.90 27.84
N VAL A 12 -16.37 -4.66 28.08
CA VAL A 12 -16.90 -3.37 28.54
C VAL A 12 -16.49 -3.07 29.99
N ASP A 13 -16.53 -4.08 30.87
CA ASP A 13 -16.17 -3.94 32.29
C ASP A 13 -14.65 -3.76 32.48
N PHE A 14 -13.86 -4.37 31.60
CA PHE A 14 -12.41 -4.18 31.56
C PHE A 14 -12.02 -2.76 31.12
N LEU A 15 -12.76 -2.20 30.14
CA LEU A 15 -12.47 -0.86 29.61
C LEU A 15 -12.81 0.24 30.62
N SER A 16 -13.88 0.08 31.40
CA SER A 16 -14.28 1.04 32.45
C SER A 16 -13.28 1.05 33.62
N GLU A 17 -12.77 -0.10 34.05
CA GLU A 17 -11.69 -0.16 35.06
C GLU A 17 -10.39 0.48 34.59
N ARG A 18 -10.08 0.39 33.28
CA ARG A 18 -8.86 0.96 32.71
C ARG A 18 -8.96 2.46 32.49
N GLN A 19 -10.15 3.00 32.21
CA GLN A 19 -10.39 4.44 32.11
C GLN A 19 -10.16 5.19 33.43
N ALA A 20 -10.30 4.50 34.57
CA ALA A 20 -10.01 5.03 35.90
C ALA A 20 -8.51 5.13 36.22
N ARG A 21 -7.63 4.47 35.44
CA ARG A 21 -6.17 4.53 35.60
C ARG A 21 -5.59 5.33 34.44
N GLY A 22 -5.03 6.51 34.77
CA GLY A 22 -4.64 7.57 33.83
C GLY A 22 -3.71 7.20 32.66
N PRO A 23 -3.38 8.20 31.81
CA PRO A 23 -3.20 8.02 30.37
C PRO A 23 -1.76 7.66 30.01
N ILE A 24 -1.32 6.46 30.33
CA ILE A 24 -0.04 5.94 29.82
C ILE A 24 -0.30 4.58 29.15
N ALA A 25 -0.08 4.55 27.84
CA ALA A 25 -0.14 3.42 26.92
C ALA A 25 -1.50 3.11 26.24
N GLN A 26 -1.90 3.97 25.30
CA GLN A 26 -2.67 3.54 24.13
C GLN A 26 -1.76 2.76 23.17
N ARG A 27 -1.80 1.43 23.26
CA ARG A 27 -1.46 0.52 22.16
C ARG A 27 -2.62 -0.46 22.03
N ILE A 28 -3.31 -0.43 20.88
CA ILE A 28 -4.30 -1.44 20.51
C ILE A 28 -3.52 -2.68 20.06
N GLY A 29 -3.15 -3.48 21.04
CA GLY A 29 -2.79 -4.88 20.90
C GLY A 29 -3.41 -5.58 22.10
N LEU A 30 -4.05 -6.74 21.91
CA LEU A 30 -4.65 -7.53 22.98
C LEU A 30 -3.58 -7.80 24.05
N PRO A 31 -3.57 -7.08 25.20
CA PRO A 31 -2.59 -7.35 26.24
C PRO A 31 -3.14 -8.52 27.05
N LEU A 32 -2.69 -9.73 26.74
CA LEU A 32 -2.96 -10.91 27.57
C LEU A 32 -2.16 -10.76 28.87
N HIS A 33 -2.79 -10.17 29.90
CA HIS A 33 -2.25 -10.19 31.25
C HIS A 33 -2.56 -11.54 31.90
N ALA A 34 -1.62 -12.48 31.79
CA ALA A 34 -1.62 -13.68 32.62
C ALA A 34 -1.05 -13.32 34.00
N GLY A 35 -1.93 -13.04 34.97
CA GLY A 35 -1.53 -12.92 36.38
C GLY A 35 -1.20 -14.30 36.93
N VAL A 36 0.08 -14.60 37.13
CA VAL A 36 0.54 -15.83 37.78
C VAL A 36 0.90 -15.50 39.22
N SER A 37 0.03 -15.87 40.17
CA SER A 37 0.37 -15.85 41.60
C SER A 37 1.40 -16.97 41.86
N LEU A 38 2.65 -16.59 42.17
CA LEU A 38 3.76 -17.52 42.41
C LEU A 38 4.00 -17.76 43.90
N PRO A 39 4.27 -19.00 44.35
CA PRO A 39 4.96 -19.28 45.59
C PRO A 39 6.47 -18.99 45.44
N THR A 40 7.06 -18.50 46.51
CA THR A 40 8.46 -18.08 46.64
C THR A 40 9.45 -19.26 46.57
N GLY A 41 10.44 -19.19 45.69
CA GLY A 41 11.59 -20.13 45.65
C GLY A 41 12.40 -20.05 44.35
N ALA A 42 13.73 -20.03 44.44
CA ALA A 42 14.69 -19.52 43.45
C ALA A 42 14.94 -20.36 42.17
N HIS A 43 13.94 -21.09 41.64
CA HIS A 43 14.02 -21.81 40.35
C HIS A 43 13.11 -21.22 39.25
N THR A 44 12.58 -20.02 39.48
CA THR A 44 11.38 -19.50 38.79
C THR A 44 11.62 -18.94 37.39
N ALA A 45 12.80 -18.46 37.01
CA ALA A 45 12.98 -17.83 35.70
C ALA A 45 12.83 -18.81 34.51
N GLN A 46 13.39 -20.02 34.61
CA GLN A 46 13.25 -21.06 33.58
C GLN A 46 11.86 -21.71 33.60
N ALA A 47 11.27 -21.92 34.78
CA ALA A 47 9.90 -22.43 34.90
C ALA A 47 8.85 -21.45 34.37
N ASN A 48 9.04 -20.13 34.61
CA ASN A 48 8.14 -19.07 34.13
C ASN A 48 8.22 -18.90 32.62
N THR A 49 9.40 -19.01 32.02
CA THR A 49 9.54 -18.95 30.55
C THR A 49 8.96 -20.20 29.88
N LEU A 50 9.10 -21.38 30.48
CA LEU A 50 8.46 -22.62 30.01
C LEU A 50 6.93 -22.56 30.13
N GLY A 51 6.41 -22.07 31.25
CA GLY A 51 4.97 -21.89 31.48
C GLY A 51 4.33 -20.88 30.52
N LEU A 52 4.97 -19.72 30.32
CA LEU A 52 4.50 -18.72 29.36
C LEU A 52 4.52 -19.27 27.92
N ARG A 53 5.59 -19.98 27.52
CA ARG A 53 5.68 -20.63 26.20
C ARG A 53 4.64 -21.73 26.02
N ALA A 54 4.29 -22.46 27.08
CA ALA A 54 3.23 -23.47 27.03
C ALA A 54 1.85 -22.81 26.87
N LEU A 55 1.58 -21.73 27.62
CA LEU A 55 0.36 -20.94 27.49
C LEU A 55 0.22 -20.33 26.08
N VAL A 56 1.28 -19.71 25.57
CA VAL A 56 1.29 -19.14 24.21
C VAL A 56 1.03 -20.22 23.16
N ARG A 57 1.63 -21.41 23.29
CA ARG A 57 1.37 -22.54 22.40
C ARG A 57 -0.06 -23.06 22.50
N GLY A 58 -0.62 -23.14 23.71
CA GLY A 58 -2.01 -23.56 23.94
C GLY A 58 -3.03 -22.58 23.37
N VAL A 59 -2.80 -21.27 23.56
CA VAL A 59 -3.62 -20.23 22.92
C VAL A 59 -3.52 -20.32 21.40
N ALA A 60 -2.32 -20.47 20.85
CA ALA A 60 -2.11 -20.60 19.41
C ALA A 60 -2.78 -21.86 18.82
N SER A 61 -2.77 -22.99 19.54
CA SER A 61 -3.47 -24.20 19.08
C SER A 61 -4.98 -24.03 19.13
N ALA A 62 -5.51 -23.43 20.21
CA ALA A 62 -6.93 -23.19 20.38
C ALA A 62 -7.47 -22.22 19.31
N THR A 63 -6.75 -21.14 19.01
CA THR A 63 -7.13 -20.20 17.95
C THR A 63 -7.09 -20.87 16.57
N LYS A 64 -6.07 -21.69 16.27
CA LYS A 64 -6.00 -22.45 15.02
C LYS A 64 -7.14 -23.44 14.87
N GLN A 65 -7.56 -24.08 15.97
CA GLN A 65 -8.69 -25.02 15.96
C GLN A 65 -10.03 -24.31 15.78
N ALA A 66 -10.24 -23.18 16.48
CA ALA A 66 -11.44 -22.35 16.29
C ALA A 66 -11.53 -21.80 14.86
N PHE A 67 -10.39 -21.41 14.27
CA PHE A 67 -10.32 -20.96 12.88
C PHE A 67 -10.72 -22.07 11.91
N ARG A 68 -10.20 -23.29 12.06
CA ARG A 68 -10.59 -24.44 11.24
C ARG A 68 -12.08 -24.78 11.37
N ALA A 69 -12.62 -24.70 12.58
CA ALA A 69 -14.05 -24.91 12.82
C ALA A 69 -14.88 -23.85 12.09
N ARG A 70 -14.44 -22.58 12.09
CA ARG A 70 -15.08 -21.50 11.34
C ARG A 70 -14.99 -21.70 9.83
N LEU A 71 -13.86 -22.18 9.31
CA LEU A 71 -13.71 -22.49 7.90
C LEU A 71 -14.67 -23.59 7.44
N ALA A 72 -14.92 -24.59 8.29
CA ALA A 72 -15.86 -25.68 8.02
C ALA A 72 -17.34 -25.25 8.08
N GLU A 73 -17.64 -24.05 8.59
CA GLU A 73 -18.99 -23.50 8.69
C GLU A 73 -19.44 -22.80 7.39
N PHE A 74 -18.49 -22.39 6.54
CA PHE A 74 -18.83 -21.73 5.28
C PHE A 74 -19.40 -22.75 4.29
N SER A 75 -20.57 -22.42 3.72
CA SER A 75 -21.21 -23.23 2.68
C SER A 75 -20.63 -23.01 1.29
N GLU A 76 -20.01 -21.85 1.06
CA GLU A 76 -19.42 -21.48 -0.23
C GLU A 76 -17.88 -21.50 -0.15
N ASP A 77 -17.25 -22.23 -1.07
CA ASP A 77 -15.79 -22.36 -1.13
C ASP A 77 -15.11 -20.99 -1.34
N SER A 78 -15.72 -20.06 -2.07
CA SER A 78 -15.22 -18.70 -2.28
C SER A 78 -15.03 -17.93 -0.96
N GLU A 79 -15.98 -18.03 -0.03
CA GLU A 79 -15.95 -17.34 1.26
C GLU A 79 -14.90 -17.96 2.19
N ARG A 80 -14.82 -19.30 2.17
CA ARG A 80 -13.78 -20.03 2.90
C ARG A 80 -12.38 -19.64 2.41
N ILE A 81 -12.15 -19.68 1.10
CA ILE A 81 -10.85 -19.40 0.48
C ILE A 81 -10.44 -17.94 0.69
N SER A 82 -11.35 -16.98 0.52
CA SER A 82 -11.05 -15.56 0.79
C SER A 82 -10.70 -15.32 2.27
N THR A 83 -11.38 -16.01 3.19
CA THR A 83 -11.03 -15.99 4.62
C THR A 83 -9.65 -16.62 4.87
N GLU A 84 -9.31 -17.72 4.22
CA GLU A 84 -7.97 -18.32 4.30
C GLU A 84 -6.87 -17.36 3.84
N PHE A 85 -7.10 -16.62 2.76
CA PHE A 85 -6.17 -15.60 2.28
C PHE A 85 -5.95 -14.46 3.28
N PHE A 86 -6.99 -14.05 4.01
CA PHE A 86 -6.85 -13.04 5.07
C PHE A 86 -5.88 -13.48 6.18
N PHE A 87 -5.82 -14.78 6.46
CA PHE A 87 -4.91 -15.34 7.46
C PHE A 87 -3.63 -15.95 6.87
N ALA A 88 -3.37 -15.83 5.56
CA ALA A 88 -2.23 -16.46 4.90
C ALA A 88 -0.89 -16.10 5.55
N GLN A 89 -0.69 -14.83 5.90
CA GLN A 89 0.53 -14.35 6.56
C GLN A 89 0.67 -14.91 7.98
N SER A 90 -0.41 -14.91 8.76
CA SER A 90 -0.44 -15.46 10.12
C SER A 90 -0.18 -16.97 10.14
N ASN A 91 -0.71 -17.68 9.14
CA ASN A 91 -0.53 -19.12 8.95
C ASN A 91 0.80 -19.46 8.27
N ARG A 92 1.56 -18.46 7.81
CA ARG A 92 2.83 -18.61 7.08
C ARG A 92 2.71 -19.52 5.85
N LEU A 93 1.61 -19.40 5.11
CA LEU A 93 1.44 -20.13 3.86
C LEU A 93 2.55 -19.73 2.88
N SER A 94 3.23 -20.73 2.34
CA SER A 94 4.23 -20.54 1.28
C SER A 94 3.59 -19.99 0.01
N GLY A 95 4.39 -19.37 -0.87
CA GLY A 95 3.90 -18.86 -2.15
C GLY A 95 3.20 -19.94 -2.98
N ALA A 96 3.74 -21.16 -3.00
CA ALA A 96 3.15 -22.29 -3.72
C ALA A 96 1.78 -22.72 -3.14
N GLU A 97 1.65 -22.77 -1.81
CA GLU A 97 0.37 -23.08 -1.15
C GLU A 97 -0.68 -21.99 -1.45
N GLN A 98 -0.26 -20.72 -1.44
CA GLN A 98 -1.14 -19.62 -1.79
C GLN A 98 -1.58 -19.65 -3.26
N VAL A 99 -0.70 -20.08 -4.18
CA VAL A 99 -1.07 -20.30 -5.58
C VAL A 99 -2.09 -21.44 -5.70
N ALA A 100 -1.86 -22.58 -5.04
CA ALA A 100 -2.80 -23.70 -5.06
C ALA A 100 -4.19 -23.28 -4.53
N LEU A 101 -4.21 -22.54 -3.42
CA LEU A 101 -5.42 -21.98 -2.83
C LEU A 101 -6.12 -20.98 -3.78
N PHE A 102 -5.36 -20.15 -4.50
CA PHE A 102 -5.92 -19.23 -5.50
C PHE A 102 -6.54 -20.01 -6.66
N MET A 103 -5.87 -21.06 -7.14
CA MET A 103 -6.33 -21.87 -8.27
C MET A 103 -7.65 -22.59 -7.96
N GLU A 104 -7.89 -22.98 -6.70
CA GLU A 104 -9.14 -23.57 -6.24
C GLU A 104 -10.34 -22.61 -6.38
N GLY A 105 -10.11 -21.29 -6.19
CA GLY A 105 -11.13 -20.24 -6.24
C GLY A 105 -10.95 -19.22 -7.37
N ARG A 106 -10.21 -19.56 -8.44
CA ARG A 106 -9.71 -18.58 -9.44
C ARG A 106 -10.79 -17.80 -10.18
N GLU A 107 -11.97 -18.40 -10.32
CA GLU A 107 -13.12 -17.77 -11.00
C GLU A 107 -13.81 -16.72 -10.11
N SER A 108 -13.53 -16.73 -8.81
CA SER A 108 -14.14 -15.80 -7.85
C SER A 108 -13.32 -14.52 -7.71
N GLY A 109 -13.92 -13.39 -8.08
CA GLY A 109 -13.31 -12.07 -7.90
C GLY A 109 -13.03 -11.73 -6.44
N ALA A 110 -13.81 -12.26 -5.49
CA ALA A 110 -13.59 -12.09 -4.06
C ALA A 110 -12.30 -12.78 -3.60
N VAL A 111 -12.05 -14.00 -4.11
CA VAL A 111 -10.81 -14.74 -3.85
C VAL A 111 -9.61 -14.02 -4.45
N ALA A 112 -9.70 -13.60 -5.72
CA ALA A 112 -8.63 -12.86 -6.38
C ALA A 112 -8.31 -11.54 -5.65
N HIS A 113 -9.34 -10.80 -5.21
CA HIS A 113 -9.15 -9.57 -4.45
C HIS A 113 -8.51 -9.83 -3.08
N ALA A 114 -8.96 -10.86 -2.36
CA ALA A 114 -8.37 -11.24 -1.07
C ALA A 114 -6.89 -11.64 -1.20
N ALA A 115 -6.54 -12.37 -2.27
CA ALA A 115 -5.17 -12.74 -2.58
C ALA A 115 -4.29 -11.51 -2.88
N ALA A 116 -4.77 -10.55 -3.69
CA ALA A 116 -4.02 -9.36 -4.09
C ALA A 116 -3.87 -8.31 -2.96
N ARG A 117 -4.80 -8.27 -2.00
CA ARG A 117 -4.84 -7.28 -0.92
C ARG A 117 -3.92 -7.60 0.26
N GLN A 118 -3.28 -8.77 0.26
CA GLN A 118 -2.35 -9.14 1.32
C GLN A 118 -1.22 -8.09 1.46
N PRO A 119 -0.73 -7.77 2.67
CA PRO A 119 0.34 -6.78 2.85
C PRO A 119 1.63 -7.12 2.08
N THR A 120 1.89 -8.41 1.89
CA THR A 120 3.05 -8.93 1.15
C THR A 120 2.57 -10.08 0.27
N VAL A 121 2.51 -9.86 -1.04
CA VAL A 121 2.06 -10.87 -2.01
C VAL A 121 3.30 -11.59 -2.57
N PRO A 122 3.44 -12.91 -2.39
CA PRO A 122 4.56 -13.67 -2.96
C PRO A 122 4.62 -13.57 -4.49
N ARG A 123 5.82 -13.60 -5.07
CA ARG A 123 6.03 -13.40 -6.51
C ARG A 123 5.28 -14.43 -7.36
N GLU A 124 5.24 -15.67 -6.89
CA GLU A 124 4.53 -16.77 -7.54
C GLU A 124 3.02 -16.50 -7.60
N LEU A 125 2.46 -15.95 -6.53
CA LEU A 125 1.04 -15.57 -6.47
C LEU A 125 0.76 -14.35 -7.35
N GLN A 126 1.67 -13.37 -7.41
CA GLN A 126 1.55 -12.23 -8.33
C GLN A 126 1.44 -12.70 -9.79
N ASN A 127 2.28 -13.66 -10.19
CA ASN A 127 2.25 -14.22 -11.54
C ASN A 127 0.95 -15.01 -11.79
N ALA A 128 0.53 -15.86 -10.85
CA ALA A 128 -0.72 -16.61 -10.99
C ALA A 128 -1.95 -15.70 -11.11
N LEU A 129 -1.98 -14.59 -10.34
CA LEU A 129 -3.02 -13.57 -10.44
C LEU A 129 -3.05 -12.88 -11.81
N LEU A 130 -1.89 -12.63 -12.42
CA LEU A 130 -1.84 -12.08 -13.78
C LEU A 130 -2.25 -13.10 -14.84
N GLU A 131 -1.84 -14.35 -14.71
CA GLU A 131 -2.12 -15.39 -15.72
C GLU A 131 -3.58 -15.83 -15.72
N HIS A 132 -4.18 -15.97 -14.54
CA HIS A 132 -5.53 -16.53 -14.40
C HIS A 132 -6.57 -15.54 -13.89
N GLY A 133 -6.15 -14.44 -13.25
CA GLY A 133 -7.04 -13.46 -12.61
C GLY A 133 -7.08 -12.09 -13.28
N PHE A 134 -6.47 -11.91 -14.46
CA PHE A 134 -6.35 -10.59 -15.10
C PHE A 134 -7.69 -9.87 -15.32
N HIS A 135 -8.77 -10.63 -15.55
CA HIS A 135 -10.11 -10.08 -15.75
C HIS A 135 -10.74 -9.55 -14.44
N HIS A 136 -10.25 -9.96 -13.27
CA HIS A 136 -10.72 -9.50 -11.97
C HIS A 136 -10.16 -8.10 -11.67
N THR A 137 -10.85 -7.09 -12.16
CA THR A 137 -10.41 -5.68 -12.12
C THR A 137 -10.11 -5.20 -10.69
N GLU A 138 -10.93 -5.56 -9.70
CA GLU A 138 -10.71 -5.20 -8.30
C GLU A 138 -9.46 -5.85 -7.69
N ALA A 139 -9.10 -7.06 -8.15
CA ALA A 139 -7.88 -7.73 -7.75
C ALA A 139 -6.66 -7.06 -8.40
N MET A 140 -6.74 -6.75 -9.70
CA MET A 140 -5.67 -6.06 -10.42
C MET A 140 -5.40 -4.66 -9.87
N ARG A 141 -6.45 -3.91 -9.50
CA ARG A 141 -6.31 -2.60 -8.83
C ARG A 141 -5.63 -2.75 -7.47
N ALA A 142 -6.04 -3.73 -6.66
CA ALA A 142 -5.42 -4.00 -5.37
C ALA A 142 -3.95 -4.41 -5.51
N LEU A 143 -3.63 -5.26 -6.50
CA LEU A 143 -2.27 -5.69 -6.81
C LEU A 143 -1.41 -4.50 -7.26
N ALA A 144 -1.93 -3.64 -8.13
CA ALA A 144 -1.23 -2.43 -8.58
C ALA A 144 -0.93 -1.44 -7.43
N ALA A 145 -1.85 -1.29 -6.47
CA ALA A 145 -1.67 -0.40 -5.32
C ALA A 145 -0.77 -0.99 -4.23
N ASN A 146 -0.45 -2.28 -4.27
CA ASN A 146 0.25 -2.98 -3.21
C ASN A 146 1.76 -2.68 -3.23
N PRO A 147 2.37 -2.17 -2.13
CA PRO A 147 3.80 -1.85 -2.05
C PRO A 147 4.77 -3.00 -2.33
N SER A 148 4.32 -4.25 -2.19
CA SER A 148 5.15 -5.45 -2.42
C SER A 148 5.15 -5.95 -3.87
N THR A 149 4.39 -5.31 -4.76
CA THR A 149 4.24 -5.75 -6.14
C THR A 149 5.50 -5.48 -6.95
N HIS A 150 5.95 -6.52 -7.66
CA HIS A 150 7.18 -6.47 -8.43
C HIS A 150 6.98 -5.66 -9.74
N PRO A 151 7.99 -4.90 -10.24
CA PRO A 151 7.88 -4.15 -11.50
C PRO A 151 7.41 -4.97 -12.69
N GLN A 152 7.95 -6.18 -12.85
CA GLN A 152 7.53 -7.10 -13.92
C GLN A 152 6.04 -7.47 -13.84
N THR A 153 5.45 -7.45 -12.64
CA THR A 153 4.00 -7.63 -12.45
C THR A 153 3.25 -6.33 -12.73
N LEU A 154 3.82 -5.17 -12.41
CA LEU A 154 3.24 -3.86 -12.70
C LEU A 154 3.24 -3.51 -14.19
N LEU A 155 4.20 -4.02 -14.97
CA LEU A 155 4.32 -3.75 -16.40
C LEU A 155 3.06 -4.12 -17.21
N PRO A 156 2.51 -5.34 -17.14
CA PRO A 156 1.26 -5.65 -17.81
C PRO A 156 0.08 -4.87 -17.22
N LEU A 157 0.14 -4.47 -15.95
CA LEU A 157 -0.90 -3.65 -15.31
C LEU A 157 -0.88 -2.18 -15.78
N ALA A 158 0.27 -1.65 -16.18
CA ALA A 158 0.40 -0.31 -16.74
C ALA A 158 -0.36 -0.16 -18.07
N SER A 159 -0.46 -1.25 -18.84
CA SER A 159 -1.23 -1.35 -20.08
C SER A 159 -2.60 -2.01 -19.89
N HIS A 160 -3.07 -2.18 -18.66
CA HIS A 160 -4.34 -2.84 -18.39
C HIS A 160 -5.50 -2.07 -19.02
N PRO A 161 -6.53 -2.72 -19.62
CA PRO A 161 -7.62 -2.03 -20.32
C PRO A 161 -8.43 -1.08 -19.42
N ILE A 162 -8.56 -1.40 -18.14
CA ILE A 162 -9.28 -0.58 -17.16
C ILE A 162 -8.41 0.56 -16.62
N ARG A 163 -8.91 1.78 -16.78
CA ARG A 163 -8.31 3.04 -16.33
C ARG A 163 -7.87 3.03 -14.86
N ASP A 164 -8.74 2.60 -13.96
CA ASP A 164 -8.44 2.68 -12.52
C ASP A 164 -7.27 1.78 -12.11
N VAL A 165 -7.04 0.68 -12.83
CA VAL A 165 -5.88 -0.18 -12.62
C VAL A 165 -4.61 0.57 -13.01
N ARG A 166 -4.61 1.24 -14.17
CA ARG A 166 -3.46 2.05 -14.63
C ARG A 166 -3.14 3.21 -13.67
N ILE A 167 -4.17 3.88 -13.13
CA ILE A 167 -3.99 4.92 -12.11
C ILE A 167 -3.38 4.35 -10.83
N ALA A 168 -3.81 3.17 -10.40
CA ALA A 168 -3.22 2.51 -9.25
C ALA A 168 -1.72 2.22 -9.48
N VAL A 169 -1.33 1.79 -10.69
CA VAL A 169 0.09 1.61 -11.06
C VAL A 169 0.83 2.95 -11.05
N ALA A 170 0.26 4.01 -11.64
CA ALA A 170 0.87 5.34 -11.61
C ALA A 170 1.09 5.84 -10.18
N SER A 171 0.13 5.61 -9.28
CA SER A 171 0.23 5.99 -7.87
C SER A 171 1.31 5.23 -7.09
N HIS A 172 1.75 4.10 -7.63
CA HIS A 172 2.80 3.26 -7.09
C HIS A 172 4.20 3.75 -7.53
N ILE A 173 4.32 4.42 -8.68
CA ILE A 173 5.58 4.95 -9.21
C ILE A 173 6.21 6.00 -8.28
N GLY A 174 7.55 6.09 -8.29
CA GLY A 174 8.30 7.07 -7.50
C GLY A 174 8.71 6.53 -6.12
N PRO A 175 8.69 7.35 -5.05
CA PRO A 175 9.18 6.96 -3.72
C PRO A 175 8.42 5.80 -3.06
N ARG A 176 7.21 5.50 -3.54
CA ARG A 176 6.35 4.44 -3.00
C ARG A 176 6.70 3.05 -3.54
N MET A 177 7.38 2.99 -4.67
CA MET A 177 7.85 1.76 -5.26
C MET A 177 9.01 1.24 -4.40
N ARG A 178 8.71 0.31 -3.48
CA ARG A 178 9.68 -0.31 -2.55
C ARG A 178 10.65 -1.19 -3.32
N ILE A 179 11.64 -0.57 -3.93
CA ILE A 179 12.65 -1.28 -4.70
C ILE A 179 13.98 -0.64 -4.36
N GLU A 180 14.60 -1.26 -3.36
CA GLU A 180 15.94 -0.96 -2.88
C GLU A 180 17.01 -1.56 -3.82
N GLU A 181 16.62 -2.45 -4.74
CA GLU A 181 17.52 -3.13 -5.65
C GLU A 181 17.76 -2.32 -6.93
N LYS A 182 19.01 -1.89 -7.15
CA LYS A 182 19.48 -1.29 -8.41
C LYS A 182 19.20 -2.16 -9.64
N ALA A 183 19.15 -3.48 -9.48
CA ALA A 183 18.90 -4.43 -10.56
C ALA A 183 17.52 -4.23 -11.23
N LEU A 184 16.55 -3.67 -10.50
CA LEU A 184 15.19 -3.51 -10.97
C LEU A 184 14.90 -2.13 -11.54
N GLU A 185 15.86 -1.19 -11.54
CA GLU A 185 15.65 0.19 -12.03
C GLU A 185 15.26 0.22 -13.52
N ALA A 186 15.81 -0.68 -14.33
CA ALA A 186 15.43 -0.82 -15.75
C ALA A 186 13.96 -1.22 -15.91
N ASP A 187 13.48 -2.18 -15.11
CA ASP A 187 12.08 -2.61 -15.14
C ASP A 187 11.16 -1.46 -14.67
N LYS A 188 11.55 -0.67 -13.65
CA LYS A 188 10.78 0.52 -13.25
C LYS A 188 10.67 1.53 -14.37
N GLN A 189 11.79 1.80 -15.03
CA GLN A 189 11.82 2.76 -16.13
C GLN A 189 10.92 2.29 -17.26
N LEU A 190 10.86 0.98 -17.53
CA LEU A 190 9.95 0.41 -18.50
C LEU A 190 8.48 0.63 -18.09
N VAL A 191 8.10 0.35 -16.84
CA VAL A 191 6.73 0.63 -16.33
C VAL A 191 6.39 2.11 -16.48
N PHE A 192 7.32 3.00 -16.11
CA PHE A 192 7.15 4.45 -16.25
C PHE A 192 6.94 4.87 -17.71
N ASN A 193 7.78 4.36 -18.63
CA ASN A 193 7.67 4.64 -20.05
C ASN A 193 6.31 4.16 -20.60
N THR A 194 5.84 2.98 -20.22
CA THR A 194 4.53 2.46 -20.62
C THR A 194 3.38 3.36 -20.12
N LEU A 195 3.46 3.86 -18.88
CA LEU A 195 2.47 4.81 -18.37
C LEU A 195 2.50 6.16 -19.08
N ILE A 196 3.69 6.63 -19.48
CA ILE A 196 3.84 7.81 -20.32
C ILE A 196 3.22 7.56 -21.69
N GLU A 197 3.53 6.48 -22.38
CA GLU A 197 2.95 6.20 -23.71
C GLU A 197 1.41 6.19 -23.70
N GLN A 198 0.80 5.73 -22.61
CA GLN A 198 -0.64 5.70 -22.39
C GLN A 198 -1.12 6.82 -21.45
N TYR A 199 -0.47 7.99 -21.50
CA TYR A 199 -0.73 9.05 -20.54
C TYR A 199 -2.19 9.49 -20.50
N GLU A 200 -2.66 9.68 -19.27
CA GLU A 200 -3.96 10.24 -18.98
C GLU A 200 -3.82 11.37 -17.97
N ASP A 201 -4.74 12.35 -18.02
CA ASP A 201 -4.80 13.46 -17.07
C ASP A 201 -4.80 13.02 -15.60
N GLY A 202 -5.35 11.83 -15.31
CA GLY A 202 -5.35 11.26 -13.96
C GLY A 202 -3.97 10.89 -13.43
N TYR A 203 -2.95 10.80 -14.29
CA TYR A 203 -1.60 10.41 -13.90
C TYR A 203 -0.75 11.59 -13.44
N GLY A 204 -1.11 12.82 -13.80
CA GLY A 204 -0.34 14.03 -13.51
C GLY A 204 0.19 14.12 -12.08
N PRO A 205 -0.64 13.90 -11.04
CA PRO A 205 -0.21 13.92 -9.65
C PRO A 205 0.95 12.97 -9.30
N PHE A 206 1.09 11.88 -10.05
CA PHE A 206 2.06 10.82 -9.78
C PHE A 206 3.25 10.83 -10.73
N ILE A 207 3.03 11.19 -12.00
CA ILE A 207 4.08 11.19 -13.04
C ILE A 207 4.91 12.47 -13.02
N ILE A 208 4.29 13.65 -12.86
CA ILE A 208 4.99 14.94 -12.93
C ILE A 208 6.15 15.02 -11.91
N PRO A 209 6.00 14.59 -10.64
CA PRO A 209 7.10 14.64 -9.67
C PRO A 209 8.25 13.69 -9.99
N VAL A 210 8.03 12.68 -10.84
CA VAL A 210 8.99 11.60 -11.13
C VAL A 210 9.75 11.85 -12.44
N CYS A 211 9.28 12.75 -13.30
CA CYS A 211 10.01 13.18 -14.50
C CYS A 211 11.41 13.71 -14.15
N LYS A 212 12.44 13.18 -14.83
CA LYS A 212 13.86 13.44 -14.56
C LYS A 212 14.54 14.36 -15.57
N ASP A 213 13.82 14.77 -16.62
CA ASP A 213 14.36 15.65 -17.66
C ASP A 213 13.28 16.59 -18.24
N LEU A 214 13.74 17.57 -19.02
CA LEU A 214 12.88 18.57 -19.64
C LEU A 214 11.96 17.98 -20.72
N GLU A 215 12.43 16.98 -21.46
CA GLU A 215 11.68 16.40 -22.58
C GLU A 215 10.46 15.64 -22.06
N GLN A 216 10.63 14.83 -21.02
CA GLN A 216 9.57 14.15 -20.28
C GLN A 216 8.56 15.16 -19.73
N LEU A 217 9.03 16.21 -19.05
CA LEU A 217 8.14 17.22 -18.50
C LEU A 217 7.33 17.95 -19.56
N ARG A 218 7.97 18.35 -20.67
CA ARG A 218 7.26 18.98 -21.80
C ARG A 218 6.23 18.03 -22.39
N TRP A 219 6.62 16.79 -22.64
CA TRP A 219 5.74 15.77 -23.21
C TRP A 219 4.49 15.56 -22.35
N VAL A 220 4.66 15.51 -21.02
CA VAL A 220 3.57 15.36 -20.04
C VAL A 220 2.76 16.65 -19.96
N PHE A 221 3.40 17.82 -19.96
CA PHE A 221 2.75 19.13 -19.91
C PHE A 221 1.79 19.33 -21.09
N ASP A 222 2.23 19.02 -22.31
CA ASP A 222 1.42 19.19 -23.53
C ASP A 222 0.16 18.32 -23.55
N ARG A 223 0.15 17.22 -22.77
CA ARG A 223 -0.97 16.27 -22.67
C ARG A 223 -1.77 16.40 -21.38
N SER A 224 -1.33 17.26 -20.45
CA SER A 224 -1.98 17.42 -19.16
C SER A 224 -2.96 18.57 -19.18
N THR A 225 -4.14 18.34 -18.60
CA THR A 225 -5.02 19.44 -18.24
C THR A 225 -4.36 20.33 -17.17
N LEU A 226 -4.22 21.62 -17.49
CA LEU A 226 -3.55 22.59 -16.64
C LEU A 226 -4.48 23.12 -15.54
N THR A 227 -4.54 22.37 -14.44
CA THR A 227 -5.25 22.73 -13.20
C THR A 227 -4.29 23.40 -12.22
N PRO A 228 -4.75 24.14 -11.19
CA PRO A 228 -3.87 24.68 -10.16
C PRO A 228 -3.00 23.62 -9.47
N ALA A 229 -3.56 22.42 -9.24
CA ALA A 229 -2.83 21.31 -8.62
C ALA A 229 -1.70 20.80 -9.53
N THR A 230 -2.01 20.48 -10.79
CA THR A 230 -1.01 20.00 -11.75
C THR A 230 0.04 21.08 -12.06
N ALA A 231 -0.37 22.34 -12.17
CA ALA A 231 0.53 23.47 -12.34
C ALA A 231 1.49 23.64 -11.15
N SER A 232 1.04 23.44 -9.91
CA SER A 232 1.94 23.45 -8.76
C SER A 232 3.03 22.39 -8.88
N LEU A 233 2.66 21.17 -9.29
CA LEU A 233 3.62 20.07 -9.47
C LEU A 233 4.66 20.36 -10.56
N PHE A 234 4.24 20.98 -11.67
CA PHE A 234 5.18 21.44 -12.69
C PHE A 234 6.11 22.53 -12.13
N THR A 235 5.60 23.48 -11.35
CA THR A 235 6.45 24.53 -10.75
C THR A 235 7.42 24.00 -9.69
N GLU A 236 7.04 22.92 -9.00
CA GLU A 236 7.86 22.27 -7.96
C GLU A 236 8.92 21.34 -8.54
N ASN A 237 8.74 20.85 -9.77
CA ASN A 237 9.74 19.99 -10.41
C ASN A 237 10.97 20.82 -10.86
N PRO A 238 12.19 20.47 -10.42
CA PRO A 238 13.40 21.23 -10.72
C PRO A 238 13.73 21.32 -12.21
N TYR A 239 13.28 20.35 -13.02
CA TYR A 239 13.55 20.29 -14.46
C TYR A 239 12.57 21.14 -15.30
N ALA A 240 11.58 21.79 -14.69
CA ALA A 240 10.61 22.61 -15.44
C ALA A 240 11.32 23.77 -16.14
N SER A 241 11.10 23.95 -17.46
CA SER A 241 11.69 25.07 -18.21
C SER A 241 10.97 26.39 -17.97
N ASN A 242 11.62 27.49 -18.36
CA ASN A 242 10.99 28.81 -18.34
C ASN A 242 9.73 28.86 -19.21
N ASP A 243 9.66 28.14 -20.33
CA ASP A 243 8.46 28.11 -21.18
C ASP A 243 7.25 27.51 -20.45
N ILE A 244 7.46 26.43 -19.68
CA ILE A 244 6.42 25.82 -18.85
C ILE A 244 5.96 26.81 -17.78
N LEU A 245 6.90 27.46 -17.09
CA LEU A 245 6.58 28.45 -16.06
C LEU A 245 5.85 29.67 -16.63
N LEU A 246 6.26 30.17 -17.79
CA LEU A 246 5.61 31.28 -18.50
C LEU A 246 4.20 30.89 -18.98
N SER A 247 4.00 29.65 -19.42
CA SER A 247 2.67 29.13 -19.78
C SER A 247 1.73 29.07 -18.56
N VAL A 248 2.24 28.66 -17.40
CA VAL A 248 1.48 28.71 -16.13
C VAL A 248 1.11 30.16 -15.77
N LEU A 249 2.04 31.11 -15.93
CA LEU A 249 1.80 32.53 -15.67
C LEU A 249 0.75 33.13 -16.61
N GLY A 250 0.86 32.83 -17.91
CA GLY A 250 -0.04 33.31 -18.96
C GLY A 250 -1.43 32.67 -18.93
N SER A 251 -1.60 31.56 -18.21
CA SER A 251 -2.89 30.86 -18.13
C SER A 251 -3.93 31.62 -17.31
N ASN A 252 -4.91 32.24 -17.96
CA ASN A 252 -6.00 32.94 -17.28
C ASN A 252 -6.88 32.01 -16.45
N THR A 253 -7.05 30.75 -16.89
CA THR A 253 -7.89 29.76 -16.21
C THR A 253 -7.34 29.40 -14.83
N ILE A 254 -6.02 29.23 -14.69
CA ILE A 254 -5.41 28.94 -13.38
C ILE A 254 -5.65 30.10 -12.42
N GLY A 255 -5.45 31.34 -12.88
CA GLY A 255 -5.50 32.52 -12.00
C GLY A 255 -6.86 32.77 -11.35
N LEU A 256 -7.94 32.25 -11.95
CA LEU A 256 -9.31 32.40 -11.46
C LEU A 256 -9.74 31.29 -10.49
N LEU A 257 -8.98 30.19 -10.40
CA LEU A 257 -9.32 29.05 -9.57
C LEU A 257 -8.67 29.15 -8.18
N PRO A 258 -9.29 28.57 -7.13
CA PRO A 258 -8.71 28.52 -5.79
C PRO A 258 -7.29 27.92 -5.80
N GLY A 259 -6.35 28.60 -5.13
CA GLY A 259 -4.93 28.22 -5.09
C GLY A 259 -4.11 28.62 -6.32
N GLY A 260 -4.74 28.98 -7.43
CA GLY A 260 -4.08 29.40 -8.66
C GLY A 260 -3.22 30.66 -8.58
N PRO A 261 -3.64 31.74 -7.89
CA PRO A 261 -2.81 32.93 -7.70
C PRO A 261 -1.46 32.62 -7.04
N GLY A 262 -1.46 31.73 -6.03
CA GLY A 262 -0.23 31.32 -5.35
C GLY A 262 0.70 30.50 -6.24
N VAL A 263 0.17 29.66 -7.12
CA VAL A 263 0.97 28.93 -8.12
C VAL A 263 1.62 29.90 -9.11
N LYS A 264 0.88 30.90 -9.58
CA LYS A 264 1.43 31.94 -10.46
C LYS A 264 2.51 32.76 -9.79
N GLU A 265 2.32 33.16 -8.53
CA GLU A 265 3.33 33.90 -7.79
C GLU A 265 4.63 33.10 -7.63
N ARG A 266 4.53 31.80 -7.32
CA ARG A 266 5.69 30.90 -7.28
C ARG A 266 6.37 30.78 -8.64
N ALA A 267 5.62 30.57 -9.71
CA ALA A 267 6.17 30.51 -11.07
C ALA A 267 6.91 31.81 -11.43
N ARG A 268 6.37 32.98 -11.06
CA ARG A 268 6.99 34.28 -11.28
C ARG A 268 8.30 34.41 -10.50
N ALA A 269 8.32 34.02 -9.23
CA ALA A 269 9.52 34.06 -8.41
C ALA A 269 10.62 33.17 -9.00
N LEU A 270 10.28 31.97 -9.48
CA LEU A 270 11.23 31.06 -10.12
C LEU A 270 11.80 31.63 -11.43
N VAL A 271 10.97 32.20 -12.29
CA VAL A 271 11.42 32.86 -13.53
C VAL A 271 12.35 34.03 -13.21
N ASN A 272 11.98 34.88 -12.25
CA ASN A 272 12.80 36.03 -11.85
C ASN A 272 14.15 35.60 -11.26
N ASN A 273 14.17 34.56 -10.41
CA ASN A 273 15.42 34.04 -9.84
C ASN A 273 16.34 33.50 -10.93
N ARG A 274 15.81 32.68 -11.86
CA ARG A 274 16.59 32.10 -12.96
C ARG A 274 17.11 33.14 -13.96
N LEU A 275 16.35 34.23 -14.18
CA LEU A 275 16.80 35.35 -14.99
C LEU A 275 17.77 36.27 -14.25
N GLY A 276 17.67 36.37 -12.93
CA GLY A 276 18.58 37.13 -12.08
C GLY A 276 19.97 36.49 -11.93
N ASP A 277 20.07 35.16 -12.01
CA ASP A 277 21.34 34.42 -12.02
C ASP A 277 22.11 34.57 -13.35
N LEU A 278 21.43 34.95 -14.44
CA LEU A 278 22.05 35.49 -15.64
C LEU A 278 22.29 36.98 -15.42
N GLY A 279 23.30 37.31 -14.61
CA GLY A 279 23.75 38.70 -14.44
C GLY A 279 23.96 39.38 -15.81
N PRO A 280 23.82 40.72 -15.89
CA PRO A 280 23.91 41.42 -17.16
C PRO A 280 25.26 41.09 -17.82
N THR A 281 25.21 40.37 -18.93
CA THR A 281 26.31 40.37 -19.90
C THR A 281 26.41 41.80 -20.42
N LEU A 282 27.33 42.56 -19.83
CA LEU A 282 27.87 43.80 -20.41
C LEU A 282 28.59 43.50 -21.72
#